data_AF-A0AAV9M0W6-F1
#
_entry.id   AF-A0AAV9M0W6-F1
#
_cell.length_a   1.000
_cell.length_b   1.000
_cell.length_c   1.000
_cell.angle_alpha   90.00
_cell.angle_beta   90.00
_cell.angle_gamma   90.00
#
_symmetry.space_group_name_H-M   'P 1'
#
loop_
_entity.id
_entity.type
_entity.pdbx_description
1 polymer ?
#
loop_
_entity_poly.entity_id
_entity_poly.type
_entity_poly.pdbx_seq_one_letter_code
_entity_poly.pdbx_strand_id
1 'polypeptide(L)'
;MVMATQLFSLLEWCLTIMTTKCEKICQDPDGYYVRKIIVDNAVQKGAVCLDGSPPAYHFEPGLGEGVENWIVHLSATNLHFRGARIFEAIMEELLVKGLKNAKNAILAGSSAAGYPTTLYCDHFRGLLTNTPRVKCLIDSGYFIHENNPQQARGFEHIYHALITLHGSAKALPKSCTSKMKPLLLFPKNMPQYIKTPLFIYMSSFDSFQIQTTIDPNLYGFIETRTCNASQKKTLKGTYIIITNYALPKSNNPKLRGSFIDSLNQHTSIQKRWFPENVVTIDNLSAPKAFADWYFDRKHWYIIDKHDMALPKYGTECPLIGGSL
;
A
#
# COMPACT_ATOMS: atom_id res chain seq x y z
N MET A 1 -21.96 -37.56 -25.54
CA MET A 1 -22.59 -36.35 -26.13
C MET A 1 -23.34 -35.58 -25.03
N VAL A 2 -22.61 -35.10 -24.02
CA VAL A 2 -23.05 -34.14 -22.99
C VAL A 2 -21.77 -33.45 -22.51
N MET A 3 -21.24 -32.53 -23.33
CA MET A 3 -20.09 -31.66 -22.96
C MET A 3 -20.11 -30.34 -23.75
N ALA A 4 -21.28 -29.91 -24.25
CA ALA A 4 -21.41 -28.70 -25.07
C ALA A 4 -22.44 -27.67 -24.54
N THR A 5 -23.12 -27.95 -23.42
CA THR A 5 -24.15 -27.06 -22.86
C THR A 5 -23.74 -26.28 -21.61
N GLN A 6 -22.46 -26.35 -21.19
CA GLN A 6 -21.92 -25.47 -20.14
C GLN A 6 -20.95 -24.40 -20.67
N LEU A 7 -20.76 -24.30 -21.99
CA LEU A 7 -20.00 -23.21 -22.62
C LEU A 7 -20.88 -22.06 -23.16
N PHE A 8 -22.21 -22.21 -23.16
CA PHE A 8 -23.13 -21.21 -23.72
C PHE A 8 -23.84 -20.32 -22.69
N SER A 9 -23.73 -20.58 -21.39
CA SER A 9 -24.19 -19.67 -20.33
C SER A 9 -23.13 -18.67 -19.85
N LEU A 10 -21.96 -18.63 -20.51
CA LEU A 10 -20.90 -17.64 -20.28
C LEU A 10 -20.78 -16.62 -21.42
N LEU A 11 -21.65 -16.69 -22.44
CA LEU A 11 -21.63 -15.80 -23.63
C LEU A 11 -22.87 -14.90 -23.77
N GLU A 12 -23.84 -14.96 -22.85
CA GLU A 12 -24.97 -14.00 -22.77
C GLU A 12 -24.76 -12.86 -21.75
N TRP A 13 -23.50 -12.57 -21.39
CA TRP A 13 -23.14 -11.28 -20.81
C TRP A 13 -22.18 -10.52 -21.73
N CYS A 14 -22.46 -10.56 -23.04
CA CYS A 14 -22.00 -9.57 -24.00
C CYS A 14 -23.21 -8.74 -24.44
N LEU A 15 -23.60 -7.75 -23.63
CA LEU A 15 -24.19 -6.44 -24.00
C LEU A 15 -24.81 -5.78 -22.76
N THR A 16 -23.98 -5.54 -21.75
CA THR A 16 -24.16 -4.33 -20.96
C THR A 16 -22.79 -3.71 -20.88
N ILE A 17 -22.59 -2.67 -21.69
CA ILE A 17 -21.52 -1.71 -21.50
C ILE A 17 -21.82 -1.04 -20.16
N MET A 18 -21.47 -1.70 -19.06
CA MET A 18 -21.16 -1.03 -17.81
C MET A 18 -19.69 -0.65 -17.88
N THR A 19 -19.39 0.35 -18.70
CA THR A 19 -18.20 1.18 -18.52
C THR A 19 -18.37 1.96 -17.23
N THR A 20 -18.11 1.34 -16.07
CA THR A 20 -17.87 2.08 -14.83
C THR A 20 -16.96 1.28 -13.91
N LYS A 21 -15.66 1.47 -14.09
CA LYS A 21 -14.60 1.58 -13.08
C LYS A 21 -13.25 1.74 -13.82
N CYS A 22 -13.08 2.70 -14.74
CA CYS A 22 -12.43 3.93 -14.29
C CYS A 22 -13.01 4.32 -12.95
N GLU A 23 -12.22 4.22 -11.88
CA GLU A 23 -12.42 5.13 -10.76
C GLU A 23 -12.89 6.43 -11.38
N LYS A 24 -14.05 6.95 -10.95
CA LYS A 24 -14.31 8.36 -11.15
C LYS A 24 -13.01 9.00 -10.71
N ILE A 25 -12.22 9.50 -11.67
CA ILE A 25 -11.51 10.72 -11.45
C ILE A 25 -12.66 11.55 -10.89
N CYS A 26 -12.62 11.83 -9.59
CA CYS A 26 -13.29 13.01 -9.11
C CYS A 26 -12.62 14.11 -9.94
N GLN A 27 -13.13 14.34 -11.16
CA GLN A 27 -12.95 15.58 -11.87
C GLN A 27 -13.79 16.52 -11.03
N ASP A 28 -13.22 16.88 -9.89
CA ASP A 28 -13.51 18.14 -9.28
C ASP A 28 -13.29 19.17 -10.39
N PRO A 29 -14.33 19.88 -10.85
CA PRO A 29 -14.18 20.93 -11.83
C PRO A 29 -13.19 22.02 -11.36
N ASP A 30 -12.96 22.11 -10.05
CA ASP A 30 -12.01 22.99 -9.38
C ASP A 30 -10.71 22.27 -8.96
N GLY A 31 -10.51 21.03 -9.42
CA GLY A 31 -9.41 20.17 -9.02
C GLY A 31 -8.04 20.71 -9.44
N TYR A 32 -7.14 20.86 -8.48
CA TYR A 32 -5.77 21.27 -8.73
C TYR A 32 -5.02 20.23 -9.59
N TYR A 33 -4.79 20.57 -10.86
CA TYR A 33 -4.13 19.69 -11.82
C TYR A 33 -2.61 19.82 -11.76
N VAL A 34 -1.94 18.78 -11.25
CA VAL A 34 -0.49 18.67 -11.35
C VAL A 34 -0.12 18.12 -12.73
N ARG A 35 0.83 18.77 -13.41
CA ARG A 35 1.26 18.36 -14.76
C ARG A 35 1.87 16.95 -14.73
N LYS A 36 1.42 16.09 -15.66
CA LYS A 36 2.07 14.81 -15.99
C LYS A 36 3.31 15.05 -16.86
N ILE A 37 4.45 14.49 -16.46
CA ILE A 37 5.73 14.53 -17.17
C ILE A 37 6.08 13.13 -17.63
N ILE A 38 6.32 12.97 -18.93
CA ILE A 38 6.79 11.72 -19.52
C ILE A 38 8.31 11.64 -19.32
N VAL A 39 8.81 10.46 -18.93
CA VAL A 39 10.24 10.26 -18.69
C VAL A 39 10.97 10.11 -20.02
N ASP A 40 11.93 10.99 -20.27
CA ASP A 40 12.69 11.01 -21.51
C ASP A 40 13.67 9.83 -21.59
N ASN A 41 13.83 9.26 -22.78
CA ASN A 41 14.71 8.11 -23.05
C ASN A 41 14.40 6.84 -22.23
N ALA A 42 13.29 6.78 -21.49
CA ALA A 42 12.93 5.63 -20.67
C ALA A 42 12.79 4.33 -21.49
N VAL A 43 12.21 4.43 -22.70
CA VAL A 43 12.05 3.30 -23.62
C VAL A 43 13.40 2.70 -24.01
N GLN A 44 14.41 3.53 -24.30
CA GLN A 44 15.76 3.07 -24.66
C GLN A 44 16.44 2.35 -23.49
N LYS A 45 16.13 2.73 -22.25
CA LYS A 45 16.57 2.06 -21.02
C LYS A 45 15.74 0.81 -20.68
N GLY A 46 14.73 0.49 -21.50
CA GLY A 46 13.80 -0.61 -21.28
C GLY A 46 12.87 -0.38 -20.09
N ALA A 47 12.72 0.86 -19.62
CA ALA A 47 11.74 1.31 -18.65
C ALA A 47 10.46 1.71 -19.41
N VAL A 48 9.51 0.78 -19.46
CA VAL A 48 8.26 0.93 -20.21
C VAL A 48 7.08 0.40 -19.39
N CYS A 49 5.92 1.00 -19.58
CA CYS A 49 4.64 0.50 -19.09
C CYS A 49 4.26 -0.82 -19.79
N LEU A 50 3.12 -1.42 -19.42
CA LEU A 50 2.63 -2.66 -20.02
C LEU A 50 2.40 -2.58 -21.53
N ASP A 51 1.92 -1.43 -21.98
CA ASP A 51 1.61 -1.14 -23.38
C ASP A 51 2.86 -0.72 -24.18
N GLY A 52 4.05 -0.75 -23.55
CA GLY A 52 5.31 -0.34 -24.16
C GLY A 52 5.56 1.17 -24.15
N SER A 53 4.60 1.98 -23.67
CA SER A 53 4.76 3.42 -23.57
C SER A 53 5.79 3.81 -22.49
N PRO A 54 6.42 5.00 -22.59
CA PRO A 54 7.28 5.49 -21.52
C PRO A 54 6.49 5.73 -20.23
N PRO A 55 7.09 5.48 -19.06
CA PRO A 55 6.51 5.87 -17.78
C PRO A 55 6.39 7.39 -17.66
N ALA A 56 5.58 7.81 -16.71
CA ALA A 56 5.37 9.22 -16.39
C ALA A 56 5.21 9.41 -14.88
N TYR A 57 5.43 10.63 -14.42
CA TYR A 57 5.17 11.07 -13.04
C TYR A 57 4.48 12.42 -13.04
N HIS A 58 3.83 12.74 -11.92
CA HIS A 58 3.33 14.08 -11.65
C HIS A 58 4.36 14.78 -10.77
N PHE A 59 4.65 16.05 -11.06
CA PHE A 59 5.65 16.81 -10.32
C PHE A 59 5.14 18.21 -9.99
N GLU A 60 5.27 18.54 -8.71
CA GLU A 60 5.00 19.86 -8.19
C GLU A 60 6.15 20.27 -7.27
N PRO A 61 6.84 21.39 -7.57
CA PRO A 61 7.92 21.86 -6.72
C PRO A 61 7.35 22.43 -5.42
N GLY A 62 8.03 22.15 -4.30
CA GLY A 62 7.74 22.82 -3.04
C GLY A 62 7.98 24.33 -3.14
N LEU A 63 7.32 25.10 -2.28
CA LEU A 63 7.47 26.55 -2.18
C LEU A 63 8.01 26.94 -0.80
N GLY A 64 8.73 28.06 -0.71
CA GLY A 64 9.28 28.57 0.56
C GLY A 64 10.14 27.52 1.27
N GLU A 65 9.82 27.20 2.53
CA GLU A 65 10.50 26.16 3.31
C GLU A 65 10.33 24.74 2.73
N GLY A 66 9.36 24.54 1.83
CA GLY A 66 9.05 23.27 1.17
C GLY A 66 10.03 22.84 0.08
N VAL A 67 10.85 23.75 -0.46
CA VAL A 67 11.70 23.50 -1.64
C VAL A 67 12.72 22.35 -1.46
N GLU A 68 13.14 22.09 -0.22
CA GLU A 68 14.08 21.02 0.14
C GLU A 68 13.40 19.81 0.81
N ASN A 69 12.06 19.80 0.84
CA ASN A 69 11.25 18.71 1.39
C ASN A 69 10.58 17.93 0.26
N TRP A 70 10.99 16.67 0.08
CA TRP A 70 10.58 15.85 -1.05
C TRP A 70 9.73 14.66 -0.60
N ILE A 71 8.64 14.42 -1.33
CA ILE A 71 7.82 13.22 -1.20
C ILE A 71 7.79 12.57 -2.58
N VAL A 72 8.32 11.34 -2.66
CA VAL A 72 8.19 10.48 -3.83
C VAL A 72 7.14 9.42 -3.47
N HIS A 73 5.95 9.53 -4.07
CA HIS A 73 4.87 8.56 -3.84
C HIS A 73 4.78 7.58 -5.01
N LEU A 74 4.96 6.30 -4.71
CA LEU A 74 4.68 5.22 -5.63
C LEU A 74 3.18 4.92 -5.60
N SER A 75 2.49 5.24 -6.70
CA SER A 75 1.07 4.95 -6.84
C SER A 75 0.84 3.49 -7.22
N ALA A 76 -0.13 2.85 -6.58
CA ALA A 76 -0.72 1.61 -7.10
C ALA A 76 -1.71 1.98 -8.21
N THR A 77 -1.30 1.79 -9.48
CA THR A 77 -2.25 1.83 -10.61
C THR A 77 -2.33 0.44 -11.24
N ASN A 78 -2.83 0.33 -12.48
CA ASN A 78 -2.88 -0.95 -13.21
C ASN A 78 -1.56 -1.73 -13.14
N LEU A 79 -1.60 -3.02 -13.45
CA LEU A 79 -0.42 -3.90 -13.43
C LEU A 79 0.79 -3.22 -14.11
N HIS A 80 1.98 -3.28 -13.49
CA HIS A 80 3.21 -2.71 -14.06
C HIS A 80 4.28 -3.79 -14.20
N PHE A 81 4.73 -4.07 -15.41
CA PHE A 81 5.98 -4.80 -15.60
C PHE A 81 7.16 -3.83 -15.56
N ARG A 82 8.32 -4.32 -15.11
CA ARG A 82 9.58 -3.55 -15.09
C ARG A 82 9.60 -2.37 -14.11
N GLY A 83 8.82 -2.43 -13.03
CA GLY A 83 8.75 -1.41 -11.98
C GLY A 83 10.12 -0.94 -11.47
N ALA A 84 11.11 -1.84 -11.31
CA ALA A 84 12.46 -1.46 -10.93
C ALA A 84 13.14 -0.53 -11.95
N ARG A 85 13.02 -0.82 -13.25
CA ARG A 85 13.59 0.05 -14.30
C ARG A 85 12.88 1.40 -14.38
N ILE A 86 11.57 1.40 -14.19
CA ILE A 86 10.76 2.63 -14.12
C ILE A 86 11.21 3.48 -12.93
N PHE A 87 11.39 2.85 -11.77
CA PHE A 87 11.89 3.51 -10.57
C PHE A 87 13.25 4.18 -10.82
N GLU A 88 14.24 3.46 -11.36
CA GLU A 88 15.55 4.04 -11.69
C GLU A 88 15.43 5.24 -12.64
N ALA A 89 14.69 5.07 -13.74
CA ALA A 89 14.54 6.12 -14.75
C ALA A 89 13.89 7.40 -14.18
N ILE A 90 12.89 7.26 -13.31
CA ILE A 90 12.25 8.41 -12.65
C ILE A 90 13.22 9.02 -11.61
N MET A 91 13.92 8.22 -10.82
CA MET A 91 14.85 8.74 -9.81
C MET A 91 15.97 9.56 -10.45
N GLU A 92 16.53 9.11 -11.58
CA GLU A 92 17.53 9.86 -12.33
C GLU A 92 17.04 11.26 -12.71
N GLU A 93 15.81 11.40 -13.22
CA GLU A 93 15.24 12.71 -13.54
C GLU A 93 14.98 13.57 -12.30
N LEU A 94 14.40 12.99 -11.24
CA LEU A 94 14.09 13.73 -10.03
C LEU A 94 15.39 14.24 -9.35
N LEU A 95 16.46 13.44 -9.36
CA LEU A 95 17.78 13.85 -8.87
C LEU A 95 18.29 15.09 -9.62
N VAL A 96 18.14 15.13 -10.94
CA VAL A 96 18.51 16.31 -11.76
C VAL A 96 17.62 17.52 -11.43
N LYS A 97 16.32 17.30 -11.20
CA LYS A 97 15.36 18.38 -10.86
C LYS A 97 15.54 18.98 -9.47
N GLY A 98 16.33 18.36 -8.60
CA GLY A 98 16.68 18.93 -7.30
C GLY A 98 16.54 17.98 -6.12
N LEU A 99 16.02 16.76 -6.32
CA LEU A 99 15.89 15.77 -5.24
C LEU A 99 17.25 15.49 -4.56
N LYS A 100 18.36 15.55 -5.32
CA LYS A 100 19.73 15.40 -4.79
C LYS A 100 20.11 16.45 -3.72
N ASN A 101 19.42 17.58 -3.68
CA ASN A 101 19.63 18.69 -2.75
C ASN A 101 18.64 18.65 -1.57
N ALA A 102 17.80 17.62 -1.45
CA ALA A 102 16.79 17.54 -0.41
C ALA A 102 17.43 17.56 0.99
N LYS A 103 16.80 18.29 1.93
CA LYS A 103 17.07 18.19 3.37
C LYS A 103 16.26 17.07 4.01
N ASN A 104 15.05 16.87 3.50
CA ASN A 104 14.10 15.87 3.95
C ASN A 104 13.53 15.15 2.73
N ALA A 105 13.57 13.82 2.73
CA ALA A 105 12.95 13.01 1.69
C ALA A 105 12.10 11.88 2.29
N ILE A 106 10.96 11.62 1.66
CA ILE A 106 10.07 10.50 1.96
C ILE A 106 9.89 9.68 0.69
N LEU A 107 10.15 8.37 0.77
CA LEU A 107 9.62 7.42 -0.21
C LEU A 107 8.35 6.81 0.39
N ALA A 108 7.20 7.09 -0.22
CA ALA A 108 5.92 6.57 0.21
C ALA A 108 5.34 5.62 -0.84
N GLY A 109 4.56 4.63 -0.41
CA GLY A 109 3.76 3.84 -1.35
C GLY A 109 2.55 3.22 -0.68
N SER A 110 1.46 3.18 -1.44
CA SER A 110 0.16 2.72 -0.97
C SER A 110 -0.24 1.42 -1.65
N SER A 111 -0.90 0.51 -0.93
CA SER A 111 -1.43 -0.75 -1.49
C SER A 111 -0.35 -1.58 -2.18
N ALA A 112 -0.55 -1.95 -3.44
CA ALA A 112 0.39 -2.70 -4.28
C ALA A 112 1.80 -2.05 -4.36
N ALA A 113 1.91 -0.75 -4.14
CA ALA A 113 3.18 -0.03 -4.16
C ALA A 113 3.91 -0.02 -2.81
N GLY A 114 3.28 -0.44 -1.71
CA GLY A 114 3.93 -0.46 -0.40
C GLY A 114 5.01 -1.54 -0.26
N TYR A 115 4.84 -2.71 -0.90
CA TYR A 115 5.90 -3.72 -0.94
C TYR A 115 7.13 -3.23 -1.73
N PRO A 116 7.00 -2.72 -2.98
CA PRO A 116 8.09 -2.05 -3.69
C PRO A 116 8.74 -0.91 -2.89
N THR A 117 7.95 -0.10 -2.18
CA THR A 117 8.49 0.96 -1.32
C THR A 117 9.41 0.40 -0.23
N THR A 118 9.03 -0.72 0.38
CA THR A 118 9.89 -1.44 1.34
C THR A 118 11.18 -1.91 0.65
N LEU A 119 11.08 -2.48 -0.54
CA LEU A 119 12.23 -2.99 -1.30
C LEU A 119 13.20 -1.88 -1.73
N TYR A 120 12.68 -0.74 -2.18
CA TYR A 120 13.48 0.36 -2.72
C TYR A 120 13.95 1.34 -1.65
N CYS A 121 13.51 1.20 -0.39
CA CYS A 121 13.79 2.18 0.65
C CYS A 121 15.29 2.41 0.89
N ASP A 122 16.09 1.35 1.00
CA ASP A 122 17.54 1.47 1.20
C ASP A 122 18.26 1.98 -0.06
N HIS A 123 17.79 1.61 -1.24
CA HIS A 123 18.32 2.16 -2.50
C HIS A 123 18.03 3.66 -2.61
N PHE A 124 16.81 4.08 -2.33
CA PHE A 124 16.41 5.49 -2.28
C PHE A 124 17.26 6.30 -1.29
N ARG A 125 17.52 5.75 -0.09
CA ARG A 125 18.48 6.35 0.86
C ARG A 125 19.88 6.48 0.26
N GLY A 126 20.34 5.47 -0.46
CA GLY A 126 21.64 5.44 -1.13
C GLY A 126 21.80 6.48 -2.24
N LEU A 127 20.71 6.82 -2.95
CA LEU A 127 20.70 7.90 -3.94
C LEU A 127 20.82 9.31 -3.31
N LEU A 128 20.52 9.43 -2.02
CA LEU A 128 20.44 10.69 -1.27
C LEU A 128 21.47 10.75 -0.14
N THR A 129 22.74 10.51 -0.48
CA THR A 129 23.85 10.42 0.49
C THR A 129 24.01 11.68 1.34
N ASN A 130 23.78 12.87 0.75
CA ASN A 130 23.92 14.16 1.43
C ASN A 130 22.64 14.63 2.14
N THR A 131 21.52 13.92 1.97
CA THR A 131 20.26 14.29 2.61
C THR A 131 20.27 13.81 4.06
N PRO A 132 20.11 14.70 5.06
CA PRO A 132 20.15 14.33 6.48
C PRO A 132 19.03 13.37 6.88
N ARG A 133 17.82 13.58 6.35
CA ARG A 133 16.63 12.81 6.74
C ARG A 133 15.98 12.15 5.54
N VAL A 134 16.12 10.84 5.45
CA VAL A 134 15.42 9.99 4.48
C VAL A 134 14.73 8.87 5.24
N LYS A 135 13.41 8.76 5.09
CA LYS A 135 12.58 7.73 5.72
C LYS A 135 11.53 7.24 4.74
N CYS A 136 10.97 6.05 4.94
CA CYS A 136 9.93 5.53 4.05
C CYS A 136 8.62 5.28 4.78
N LEU A 137 7.51 5.46 4.06
CA LEU A 137 6.14 5.31 4.55
C LEU A 137 5.41 4.25 3.73
N ILE A 138 4.95 3.20 4.42
CA ILE A 138 4.22 2.09 3.80
C ILE A 138 2.76 2.20 4.22
N ASP A 139 1.86 2.44 3.27
CA ASP A 139 0.43 2.58 3.50
C ASP A 139 -0.34 1.37 2.95
N SER A 140 -0.98 0.59 3.81
CA SER A 140 -1.76 -0.61 3.41
C SER A 140 -1.01 -1.58 2.48
N GLY A 141 0.31 -1.64 2.58
CA GLY A 141 1.18 -2.42 1.67
C GLY A 141 1.79 -3.68 2.27
N TYR A 142 1.29 -4.12 3.43
CA TYR A 142 1.85 -5.20 4.22
C TYR A 142 0.86 -6.35 4.37
N PHE A 143 0.73 -7.14 3.31
CA PHE A 143 -0.15 -8.29 3.28
C PHE A 143 0.45 -9.49 4.00
N ILE A 144 -0.40 -10.28 4.64
CA ILE A 144 0.00 -11.46 5.40
C ILE A 144 -0.30 -12.75 4.64
N HIS A 145 0.57 -13.74 4.87
CA HIS A 145 0.31 -15.12 4.47
C HIS A 145 -0.47 -15.80 5.60
N GLU A 146 -1.68 -16.25 5.30
CA GLU A 146 -2.54 -16.95 6.26
C GLU A 146 -2.09 -18.40 6.44
N ASN A 147 -2.14 -18.93 7.66
CA ASN A 147 -1.75 -20.33 7.92
C ASN A 147 -2.78 -21.33 7.35
N ASN A 148 -4.04 -20.91 7.21
CA ASN A 148 -5.08 -21.73 6.62
C ASN A 148 -4.85 -21.85 5.10
N PRO A 149 -4.66 -23.06 4.54
CA PRO A 149 -4.37 -23.23 3.12
C PRO A 149 -5.45 -22.70 2.17
N GLN A 150 -6.72 -22.65 2.59
CA GLN A 150 -7.78 -22.06 1.76
C GLN A 150 -7.65 -20.54 1.69
N GLN A 151 -7.32 -19.92 2.83
CA GLN A 151 -7.20 -18.47 2.95
C GLN A 151 -5.91 -17.95 2.32
N ALA A 152 -4.84 -18.75 2.38
CA ALA A 152 -3.56 -18.45 1.77
C ALA A 152 -3.62 -18.32 0.23
N ARG A 153 -4.54 -19.04 -0.44
CA ARG A 153 -4.54 -19.18 -1.91
C ARG A 153 -4.55 -17.86 -2.66
N GLY A 154 -5.30 -16.87 -2.17
CA GLY A 154 -5.43 -15.57 -2.82
C GLY A 154 -4.07 -14.90 -3.03
N PHE A 155 -3.34 -14.66 -1.95
CA PHE A 155 -2.00 -14.08 -2.05
C PHE A 155 -0.96 -15.06 -2.59
N GLU A 156 -1.05 -16.36 -2.31
CA GLU A 156 -0.13 -17.33 -2.93
C GLU A 156 -0.20 -17.28 -4.46
N HIS A 157 -1.40 -17.15 -5.04
CA HIS A 157 -1.56 -16.99 -6.48
C HIS A 157 -0.94 -15.68 -6.98
N ILE A 158 -1.18 -14.57 -6.28
CA ILE A 158 -0.60 -13.26 -6.62
C ILE A 158 0.92 -13.29 -6.57
N TYR A 159 1.52 -13.77 -5.47
CA TYR A 159 2.97 -13.84 -5.32
C TYR A 159 3.62 -14.86 -6.24
N HIS A 160 2.95 -15.99 -6.52
CA HIS A 160 3.42 -16.93 -7.53
C HIS A 160 3.43 -16.29 -8.91
N ALA A 161 2.35 -15.60 -9.31
CA ALA A 161 2.30 -14.86 -10.57
C ALA A 161 3.42 -13.80 -10.64
N LEU A 162 3.66 -13.04 -9.55
CA LEU A 162 4.77 -12.09 -9.47
C LEU A 162 6.13 -12.77 -9.71
N ILE A 163 6.40 -13.91 -9.07
CA ILE A 163 7.68 -14.64 -9.24
C ILE A 163 7.84 -15.13 -10.67
N THR A 164 6.82 -15.77 -11.22
CA THR A 164 6.86 -16.38 -12.55
C THR A 164 7.02 -15.32 -13.62
N LEU A 165 6.24 -14.25 -13.54
CA LEU A 165 6.14 -13.23 -14.57
C LEU A 165 7.34 -12.29 -14.60
N HIS A 166 7.86 -11.91 -13.43
CA HIS A 166 9.03 -11.03 -13.35
C HIS A 166 10.35 -11.80 -13.38
N GLY A 167 10.33 -13.14 -13.35
CA GLY A 167 11.53 -13.96 -13.21
C GLY A 167 12.32 -13.66 -11.93
N SER A 168 11.65 -13.11 -10.91
CA SER A 168 12.27 -12.55 -9.69
C SER A 168 13.03 -13.58 -8.88
N ALA A 169 12.77 -14.87 -9.08
CA ALA A 169 13.56 -15.95 -8.49
C ALA A 169 15.08 -15.80 -8.76
N LYS A 170 15.45 -15.23 -9.92
CA LYS A 170 16.86 -14.98 -10.28
C LYS A 170 17.50 -13.84 -9.48
N ALA A 171 16.70 -12.94 -8.91
CA ALA A 171 17.13 -11.80 -8.11
C ALA A 171 17.21 -12.13 -6.60
N LEU A 172 16.75 -13.33 -6.20
CA LEU A 172 16.80 -13.78 -4.81
C LEU A 172 18.09 -14.58 -4.55
N PRO A 173 18.69 -14.49 -3.35
CA PRO A 173 19.87 -15.28 -2.99
C PRO A 173 19.67 -16.80 -3.20
N LYS A 174 20.71 -17.55 -3.59
CA LYS A 174 20.62 -19.01 -3.80
C LYS A 174 20.20 -19.79 -2.53
N SER A 175 20.50 -19.23 -1.35
CA SER A 175 20.00 -19.73 -0.06
C SER A 175 18.48 -19.60 0.09
N CYS A 176 17.87 -18.62 -0.59
CA CYS A 176 16.42 -18.41 -0.66
C CYS A 176 15.75 -19.35 -1.67
N THR A 177 16.40 -19.63 -2.82
CA THR A 177 15.82 -20.47 -3.88
C THR A 177 15.93 -21.98 -3.63
N SER A 178 16.87 -22.42 -2.79
CA SER A 178 17.12 -23.84 -2.51
C SER A 178 16.28 -24.42 -1.36
N LYS A 179 15.68 -23.57 -0.50
CA LYS A 179 14.95 -24.02 0.71
C LYS A 179 13.60 -23.36 0.97
N MET A 180 13.15 -22.34 0.23
CA MET A 180 11.85 -21.70 0.51
C MET A 180 10.98 -21.42 -0.71
N LYS A 181 9.72 -21.83 -0.54
CA LYS A 181 8.52 -21.53 -1.32
C LYS A 181 8.32 -20.00 -1.44
N PRO A 182 7.49 -19.49 -2.39
CA PRO A 182 7.12 -18.08 -2.62
C PRO A 182 6.93 -17.12 -1.42
N LEU A 183 6.83 -17.67 -0.21
CA LEU A 183 6.71 -17.05 1.11
C LEU A 183 7.77 -15.97 1.43
N LEU A 184 8.99 -16.05 0.88
CA LEU A 184 10.04 -15.04 1.16
C LEU A 184 9.73 -13.66 0.55
N LEU A 185 8.87 -13.59 -0.46
CA LEU A 185 8.42 -12.32 -1.03
C LEU A 185 7.24 -11.69 -0.26
N PHE A 186 6.77 -12.35 0.81
CA PHE A 186 5.75 -11.71 1.64
C PHE A 186 6.36 -10.54 2.42
N PRO A 187 5.66 -9.39 2.45
CA PRO A 187 6.09 -8.19 3.14
C PRO A 187 6.56 -8.46 4.57
N LYS A 188 5.93 -9.41 5.28
CA LYS A 188 6.34 -9.87 6.62
C LYS A 188 7.85 -10.06 6.80
N ASN A 189 8.51 -10.64 5.79
CA ASN A 189 9.89 -11.11 5.93
C ASN A 189 10.95 -10.02 5.62
N MET A 190 10.54 -8.89 5.03
CA MET A 190 11.47 -7.89 4.47
C MET A 190 11.92 -6.77 5.44
N PRO A 191 11.04 -6.14 6.26
CA PRO A 191 11.43 -4.99 7.06
C PRO A 191 12.58 -5.20 8.03
N GLN A 192 12.85 -6.44 8.46
CA GLN A 192 14.00 -6.73 9.32
C GLN A 192 15.36 -6.50 8.63
N TYR A 193 15.40 -6.52 7.28
CA TYR A 193 16.61 -6.34 6.50
C TYR A 193 16.83 -4.90 6.02
N ILE A 194 15.79 -4.05 6.08
CA ILE A 194 15.86 -2.65 5.63
C ILE A 194 16.55 -1.79 6.69
N LYS A 195 17.62 -1.08 6.35
CA LYS A 195 18.36 -0.25 7.31
C LYS A 195 17.70 1.10 7.54
N THR A 196 17.12 1.65 6.49
CA THR A 196 16.45 2.95 6.48
C THR A 196 15.19 2.91 7.37
N PRO A 197 14.88 3.98 8.12
CA PRO A 197 13.67 4.00 8.95
C PRO A 197 12.40 3.80 8.12
N LEU A 198 11.52 2.93 8.60
CA LEU A 198 10.24 2.60 7.98
C LEU A 198 9.09 2.94 8.94
N PHE A 199 8.07 3.60 8.42
CA PHE A 199 6.79 3.78 9.10
C PHE A 199 5.71 2.96 8.39
N ILE A 200 4.97 2.18 9.15
CA ILE A 200 3.91 1.34 8.64
C ILE A 200 2.56 1.92 9.07
N TYR A 201 1.72 2.30 8.12
CA TYR A 201 0.33 2.67 8.35
C TYR A 201 -0.58 1.67 7.66
N MET A 202 -1.41 0.96 8.41
CA MET A 202 -2.46 0.11 7.84
C MET A 202 -3.57 -0.12 8.86
N SER A 203 -4.59 -0.87 8.43
CA SER A 203 -5.54 -1.47 9.35
C SER A 203 -5.20 -2.94 9.64
N SER A 204 -5.42 -3.37 10.88
CA SER A 204 -5.49 -4.79 11.27
C SER A 204 -6.62 -5.55 10.56
N PHE A 205 -7.56 -4.81 9.97
CA PHE A 205 -8.68 -5.31 9.19
C PHE A 205 -8.64 -4.70 7.79
N ASP A 206 -7.47 -4.73 7.15
CA ASP A 206 -7.32 -4.23 5.79
C ASP A 206 -8.32 -4.91 4.85
N SER A 207 -9.23 -4.11 4.29
CA SER A 207 -10.37 -4.62 3.52
C SER A 207 -9.95 -5.38 2.26
N PHE A 208 -8.76 -5.08 1.69
CA PHE A 208 -8.23 -5.82 0.55
C PHE A 208 -7.69 -7.18 0.97
N GLN A 209 -6.98 -7.26 2.11
CA GLN A 209 -6.56 -8.52 2.71
C GLN A 209 -7.78 -9.41 3.02
N ILE A 210 -8.79 -8.87 3.70
CA ILE A 210 -9.99 -9.62 4.10
C ILE A 210 -10.71 -10.18 2.87
N GLN A 211 -10.94 -9.35 1.85
CA GLN A 211 -11.64 -9.77 0.64
C GLN A 211 -10.85 -10.82 -0.16
N THR A 212 -9.51 -10.72 -0.17
CA THR A 212 -8.64 -11.59 -0.96
C THR A 212 -8.37 -12.94 -0.29
N THR A 213 -8.31 -12.96 1.05
CA THR A 213 -7.89 -14.17 1.79
C THR A 213 -8.96 -14.78 2.67
N ILE A 214 -9.90 -14.01 3.21
CA ILE A 214 -10.82 -14.54 4.22
C ILE A 214 -12.16 -14.88 3.58
N ASP A 215 -12.90 -13.86 3.16
CA ASP A 215 -14.21 -13.98 2.51
C ASP A 215 -14.59 -12.61 1.91
N PRO A 216 -14.85 -12.51 0.60
CA PRO A 216 -15.24 -11.26 -0.04
C PRO A 216 -16.53 -10.65 0.53
N ASN A 217 -17.43 -11.46 1.11
CA ASN A 217 -18.68 -11.00 1.68
C ASN A 217 -18.50 -10.36 3.06
N LEU A 218 -17.37 -10.60 3.74
CA LEU A 218 -17.11 -10.01 5.06
C LEU A 218 -17.08 -8.49 5.04
N TYR A 219 -16.73 -7.88 3.91
CA TYR A 219 -16.77 -6.43 3.78
C TYR A 219 -18.15 -5.89 4.17
N GLY A 220 -19.22 -6.40 3.55
CA GLY A 220 -20.59 -5.97 3.84
C GLY A 220 -20.99 -6.26 5.28
N PHE A 221 -20.68 -7.46 5.79
CA PHE A 221 -21.04 -7.85 7.15
C PHE A 221 -20.35 -7.01 8.24
N ILE A 222 -19.12 -6.54 8.00
CA ILE A 222 -18.42 -5.64 8.92
C ILE A 222 -19.09 -4.27 8.90
N GLU A 223 -19.38 -3.71 7.72
CA GLU A 223 -20.03 -2.40 7.59
C GLU A 223 -21.43 -2.39 8.23
N THR A 224 -22.21 -3.47 8.07
CA THR A 224 -23.55 -3.60 8.67
C THR A 224 -23.55 -4.12 10.11
N ARG A 225 -22.38 -4.45 10.67
CA ARG A 225 -22.22 -5.04 12.01
C ARG A 225 -22.98 -6.35 12.22
N THR A 226 -23.20 -7.13 11.15
CA THR A 226 -23.97 -8.38 11.19
C THR A 226 -23.12 -9.65 11.11
N CYS A 227 -21.83 -9.57 11.46
CA CYS A 227 -20.96 -10.75 11.50
C CYS A 227 -21.47 -11.82 12.48
N ASN A 228 -21.54 -13.07 12.02
CA ASN A 228 -21.85 -14.23 12.86
C ASN A 228 -20.66 -14.64 13.74
N ALA A 229 -20.87 -15.59 14.66
CA ALA A 229 -19.83 -16.02 15.62
C ALA A 229 -18.57 -16.60 14.93
N SER A 230 -18.74 -17.35 13.83
CA SER A 230 -17.62 -17.91 13.07
C SER A 230 -16.80 -16.81 12.39
N GLN A 231 -17.47 -15.86 11.76
CA GLN A 231 -16.85 -14.70 11.12
C GLN A 231 -16.07 -13.85 12.12
N LYS A 232 -16.65 -13.57 13.30
CA LYS A 232 -15.96 -12.85 14.39
C LYS A 232 -14.70 -13.58 14.86
N LYS A 233 -14.77 -14.91 15.01
CA LYS A 233 -13.61 -15.72 15.38
C LYS A 233 -12.49 -15.63 14.34
N THR A 234 -12.83 -15.66 13.05
CA THR A 234 -11.86 -15.53 11.97
C THR A 234 -11.20 -14.16 11.96
N LEU A 235 -11.98 -13.07 12.04
CA LEU A 235 -11.46 -11.70 12.11
C LEU A 235 -10.51 -11.51 13.29
N LYS A 236 -10.88 -12.02 14.48
CA LYS A 236 -10.01 -11.99 15.65
C LYS A 236 -8.71 -12.77 15.46
N GLY A 237 -8.77 -13.90 14.73
CA GLY A 237 -7.58 -14.66 14.33
C GLY A 237 -6.64 -13.82 13.46
N THR A 238 -7.15 -13.16 12.43
CA THR A 238 -6.38 -12.27 11.55
C THR A 238 -5.76 -11.11 12.31
N TYR A 239 -6.51 -10.46 13.22
CA TYR A 239 -5.99 -9.42 14.10
C TYR A 239 -4.75 -9.92 14.87
N ILE A 240 -4.86 -11.07 15.55
CA ILE A 240 -3.74 -11.66 16.30
C ILE A 240 -2.53 -11.93 15.39
N ILE A 241 -2.75 -12.44 14.18
CA ILE A 241 -1.66 -12.71 13.22
C ILE A 241 -0.94 -11.41 12.86
N ILE A 242 -1.68 -10.36 12.53
CA ILE A 242 -1.11 -9.07 12.14
C ILE A 242 -0.33 -8.47 13.31
N THR A 243 -0.98 -8.30 14.47
CA THR A 243 -0.43 -7.54 15.59
C THR A 243 0.72 -8.25 16.30
N ASN A 244 0.68 -9.58 16.39
CA ASN A 244 1.65 -10.32 17.20
C ASN A 244 2.74 -10.99 16.35
N TYR A 245 2.46 -11.29 15.09
CA TYR A 245 3.34 -12.12 14.28
C TYR A 245 3.80 -11.47 12.99
N ALA A 246 3.01 -10.60 12.36
CA ALA A 246 3.36 -10.04 11.06
C ALA A 246 4.21 -8.78 11.19
N LEU A 247 3.78 -7.83 12.01
CA LEU A 247 4.42 -6.53 12.09
C LEU A 247 5.88 -6.62 12.60
N PRO A 248 6.77 -5.70 12.17
CA PRO A 248 8.11 -5.60 12.72
C PRO A 248 8.06 -5.41 14.24
N LYS A 249 8.97 -6.02 14.99
CA LYS A 249 8.99 -5.88 16.45
C LYS A 249 9.16 -4.41 16.86
N SER A 250 8.51 -4.02 17.97
CA SER A 250 8.55 -2.67 18.54
C SER A 250 9.86 -2.32 19.27
N ASN A 251 10.87 -3.19 19.22
CA ASN A 251 12.12 -3.03 19.95
C ASN A 251 12.98 -1.85 19.49
N ASN A 252 12.73 -1.31 18.29
CA ASN A 252 13.41 -0.12 17.79
C ASN A 252 12.41 0.84 17.14
N PRO A 253 11.60 1.57 17.93
CA PRO A 253 10.54 2.43 17.41
C PRO A 253 11.08 3.61 16.60
N LYS A 254 12.37 3.95 16.76
CA LYS A 254 13.08 4.93 15.92
C LYS A 254 13.23 4.45 14.48
N LEU A 255 13.57 3.18 14.27
CA LEU A 255 13.73 2.61 12.94
C LEU A 255 12.43 2.00 12.40
N ARG A 256 11.50 1.62 13.27
CA ARG A 256 10.24 0.94 12.93
C ARG A 256 9.08 1.65 13.61
N GLY A 257 8.53 2.64 12.92
CA GLY A 257 7.29 3.28 13.35
C GLY A 257 6.07 2.50 12.88
N SER A 258 4.98 2.56 13.63
CA SER A 258 3.71 1.98 13.22
C SER A 258 2.51 2.80 13.69
N PHE A 259 1.47 2.79 12.87
CA PHE A 259 0.12 3.21 13.21
C PHE A 259 -0.84 2.19 12.62
N ILE A 260 -1.40 1.33 13.47
CA ILE A 260 -2.24 0.21 13.04
C ILE A 260 -3.63 0.40 13.61
N ASP A 261 -4.60 0.80 12.78
CA ASP A 261 -5.98 1.00 13.19
C ASP A 261 -6.83 -0.28 13.04
N SER A 262 -8.07 -0.25 13.55
CA SER A 262 -9.00 -1.37 13.46
C SER A 262 -10.18 -1.16 12.50
N LEU A 263 -10.11 -0.19 11.58
CA LEU A 263 -11.19 0.09 10.62
C LEU A 263 -11.12 -0.84 9.40
N ASN A 264 -12.25 -1.30 8.89
CA ASN A 264 -12.34 -2.08 7.65
C ASN A 264 -12.09 -1.20 6.42
N GLN A 265 -10.82 -0.89 6.18
CA GLN A 265 -10.39 0.10 5.21
C GLN A 265 -9.20 -0.39 4.37
N HIS A 266 -8.89 0.32 3.31
CA HIS A 266 -7.69 0.09 2.52
C HIS A 266 -7.20 1.43 1.98
N THR A 267 -5.91 1.71 2.20
CA THR A 267 -5.20 2.96 1.96
C THR A 267 -5.72 4.16 2.75
N SER A 268 -4.78 4.97 3.26
CA SER A 268 -5.09 6.10 4.12
C SER A 268 -4.43 7.41 3.69
N ILE A 269 -3.26 7.38 3.04
CA ILE A 269 -2.51 8.61 2.68
C ILE A 269 -3.34 9.56 1.82
N GLN A 270 -4.14 9.05 0.89
CA GLN A 270 -4.86 9.89 -0.07
C GLN A 270 -6.19 10.47 0.47
N LYS A 271 -6.76 9.90 1.53
CA LYS A 271 -8.12 10.25 2.00
C LYS A 271 -8.19 10.61 3.48
N ARG A 272 -7.37 9.97 4.32
CA ARG A 272 -7.44 10.01 5.79
C ARG A 272 -6.29 10.79 6.42
N TRP A 273 -5.56 11.53 5.58
CA TRP A 273 -4.53 12.45 6.00
C TRP A 273 -5.08 13.84 6.35
N PHE A 274 -6.30 14.13 5.89
CA PHE A 274 -6.98 15.39 6.15
C PHE A 274 -7.82 15.32 7.43
N PRO A 275 -7.98 16.44 8.16
CA PRO A 275 -8.69 16.48 9.44
C PRO A 275 -10.12 15.93 9.40
N GLU A 276 -10.82 16.06 8.28
CA GLU A 276 -12.24 15.69 8.16
C GLU A 276 -12.46 14.18 8.20
N ASN A 277 -11.45 13.39 7.83
CA ASN A 277 -11.52 11.93 7.73
C ASN A 277 -10.39 11.23 8.50
N VAL A 278 -9.76 11.96 9.43
CA VAL A 278 -8.56 11.48 10.10
C VAL A 278 -8.87 10.33 11.06
N VAL A 279 -8.04 9.30 11.04
CA VAL A 279 -8.14 8.19 12.00
C VAL A 279 -7.32 8.53 13.24
N THR A 280 -7.92 8.33 14.41
CA THR A 280 -7.28 8.54 15.72
C THR A 280 -7.28 7.28 16.56
N ILE A 281 -6.17 7.01 17.24
CA ILE A 281 -6.05 5.98 18.28
C ILE A 281 -5.62 6.71 19.56
N ASP A 282 -6.36 6.56 20.65
CA ASP A 282 -6.10 7.25 21.93
C ASP A 282 -5.86 8.76 21.76
N ASN A 283 -6.72 9.44 20.99
CA ASN A 283 -6.63 10.87 20.61
C ASN A 283 -5.38 11.27 19.81
N LEU A 284 -4.57 10.31 19.34
CA LEU A 284 -3.46 10.58 18.43
C LEU A 284 -3.88 10.30 16.99
N SER A 285 -3.81 11.32 16.13
CA SER A 285 -4.07 11.17 14.71
C SER A 285 -2.91 10.53 13.95
N ALA A 286 -3.20 9.75 12.91
CA ALA A 286 -2.18 9.12 12.08
C ALA A 286 -1.17 10.13 11.47
N PRO A 287 -1.60 11.30 10.93
CA PRO A 287 -0.67 12.31 10.43
C PRO A 287 0.23 12.89 11.54
N LYS A 288 -0.29 13.09 12.75
CA LYS A 288 0.50 13.57 13.89
C LYS A 288 1.53 12.53 14.31
N ALA A 289 1.11 11.26 14.42
CA ALA A 289 1.99 10.16 14.76
C ALA A 289 3.14 10.04 13.74
N PHE A 290 2.82 10.07 12.45
CA PHE A 290 3.82 10.03 11.39
C PHE A 290 4.74 11.25 11.43
N ALA A 291 4.21 12.47 11.55
CA ALA A 291 5.02 13.68 11.56
C ALA A 291 5.98 13.72 12.76
N ASP A 292 5.51 13.32 13.95
CA ASP A 292 6.37 13.21 15.13
C ASP A 292 7.49 12.20 14.94
N TRP A 293 7.17 11.04 14.36
CA TRP A 293 8.16 10.01 14.08
C TRP A 293 9.13 10.45 12.98
N TYR A 294 8.64 11.12 11.94
CA TYR A 294 9.44 11.57 10.81
C TYR A 294 10.47 12.60 11.25
N PHE A 295 10.05 13.61 12.01
CA PHE A 295 10.93 14.66 12.52
C PHE A 295 11.69 14.29 13.80
N ASP A 296 11.61 13.03 14.26
CA ASP A 296 12.27 12.55 15.48
C ASP A 296 11.84 13.31 16.75
N ARG A 297 10.62 13.87 16.76
CA ARG A 297 10.03 14.55 17.94
C ARG A 297 9.54 13.55 18.98
N LYS A 298 8.91 12.46 18.51
CA LYS A 298 8.47 11.34 19.33
C LYS A 298 8.34 10.10 18.46
N HIS A 299 8.89 8.98 18.95
CA HIS A 299 8.79 7.70 18.23
C HIS A 299 7.52 6.97 18.63
N TRP A 300 6.76 6.54 17.63
CA TRP A 300 5.46 5.90 17.80
C TRP A 300 5.47 4.48 17.22
N TYR A 301 4.98 3.54 18.02
CA TYR A 301 4.64 2.19 17.60
C TYR A 301 3.27 1.88 18.19
N ILE A 302 2.23 2.07 17.38
CA ILE A 302 0.85 2.10 17.85
C ILE A 302 0.06 1.03 17.13
N ILE A 303 -0.65 0.25 17.92
CA ILE A 303 -1.60 -0.75 17.47
C ILE A 303 -2.87 -0.52 18.27
N ASP A 304 -3.98 -0.28 17.57
CA ASP A 304 -5.29 -0.20 18.16
C ASP A 304 -5.64 -1.52 18.84
N LYS A 305 -6.15 -1.45 20.08
CA LYS A 305 -6.48 -2.61 20.91
C LYS A 305 -7.86 -3.19 20.58
N HIS A 306 -8.66 -2.52 19.75
CA HIS A 306 -9.91 -3.06 19.27
C HIS A 306 -9.64 -4.33 18.45
N ASP A 307 -9.86 -5.49 19.06
CA ASP A 307 -9.61 -6.82 18.48
C ASP A 307 -10.72 -7.30 17.52
N MET A 308 -11.60 -6.37 17.12
CA MET A 308 -12.73 -6.57 16.23
C MET A 308 -12.78 -5.46 15.17
N ALA A 309 -13.14 -5.83 13.94
CA ALA A 309 -13.23 -4.90 12.83
C ALA A 309 -14.31 -3.85 13.05
N LEU A 310 -13.93 -2.59 12.93
CA LEU A 310 -14.83 -1.45 12.92
C LEU A 310 -15.24 -1.12 11.48
N PRO A 311 -16.46 -0.62 11.23
CA PRO A 311 -16.85 -0.13 9.91
C PRO A 311 -15.88 0.93 9.39
N LYS A 312 -15.76 1.05 8.07
CA LYS A 312 -14.86 2.00 7.41
C LYS A 312 -15.10 3.43 7.87
N TYR A 313 -16.36 3.80 8.06
CA TYR A 313 -16.77 5.07 8.64
C TYR A 313 -17.09 4.82 10.11
N GLY A 314 -16.42 5.54 11.01
CA GLY A 314 -16.72 5.49 12.44
C GLY A 314 -18.22 5.73 12.67
N THR A 315 -18.77 5.18 13.75
CA THR A 315 -20.13 5.48 14.19
C THR A 315 -20.28 6.98 14.44
N GLU A 316 -20.67 7.71 13.39
CA GLU A 316 -21.23 9.05 13.35
C GLU A 316 -21.40 9.43 11.85
N CYS A 317 -22.45 8.92 11.22
CA CYS A 317 -23.20 9.84 10.37
C CYS A 317 -24.01 10.69 11.34
N PRO A 318 -23.85 12.01 11.44
CA PRO A 318 -24.97 12.82 11.85
C PRO A 318 -26.03 12.56 10.78
N LEU A 319 -27.02 11.74 11.13
CA LEU A 319 -28.34 11.93 10.56
C LEU A 319 -28.66 13.38 10.89
N ILE A 320 -28.54 14.25 9.89
CA ILE A 320 -29.09 15.58 9.95
C ILE A 320 -30.59 15.36 10.12
N GLY A 321 -31.03 15.37 11.37
CA GLY A 321 -32.39 15.71 11.73
C GLY A 321 -32.60 17.12 11.22
N GLY A 322 -33.30 17.22 10.09
CA GLY A 322 -33.78 18.45 9.51
C GLY A 322 -35.14 18.16 8.92
N SER A 323 -36.16 18.32 9.75
CA SER A 323 -37.54 18.49 9.33
C SER A 323 -37.63 19.56 8.25
N LEU A 324 -38.25 19.22 7.12
CA LEU A 324 -39.02 20.12 6.27
C LEU A 324 -40.45 19.60 6.19
#